data_AF-A0A1I4AT17-F1
#
_entry.id   AF-A0A1I4AT17-F1
#
_cell.length_a   1.000
_cell.length_b   1.000
_cell.length_c   1.000
_cell.angle_alpha   90.00
_cell.angle_beta   90.00
_cell.angle_gamma   90.00
#
_symmetry.space_group_name_H-M   'P 1'
#
loop_
_entity.id
_entity.type
_entity.pdbx_description
1 polymer ?
#
loop_
_entity_poly.entity_id
_entity_poly.type
_entity_poly.pdbx_seq_one_letter_code
_entity_poly.pdbx_strand_id
1 'polypeptide(L)'
;MTGDDFGHLAYLLVILVFVGFWVFGSQRQRVSKSIQHLAIWGLIFLGAIAAVGLWDDIRSTVQPVQTVMQDENRIELPRAPDGHFHATLVINGQSVKFIVDTGASDMVLSKQDATRAGLDPDNLPYFGRAMTANGEVKTAFVRLDEVRFGSFTDRNVAASVNGGEMSGSLLGMSYLNRFAQITIAGNKLILTR
;
A
#
# COMPACT_ATOMS: atom_id res chain seq x y z
N MET A 1 8.36 12.81 19.34
CA MET A 1 9.18 11.60 19.35
C MET A 1 8.95 10.93 18.02
N THR A 2 9.86 11.17 17.07
CA THR A 2 9.79 10.65 15.70
C THR A 2 10.19 9.16 15.70
N GLY A 3 9.71 8.36 14.74
CA GLY A 3 9.96 6.90 14.71
C GLY A 3 11.44 6.50 14.80
N ASP A 4 12.35 7.38 14.35
CA ASP A 4 13.79 7.21 14.47
C ASP A 4 14.30 7.21 15.93
N ASP A 5 13.65 7.97 16.83
CA ASP A 5 14.00 7.98 18.26
C ASP A 5 13.70 6.62 18.91
N PHE A 6 12.62 5.97 18.47
CA PHE A 6 12.20 4.67 18.99
C PHE A 6 13.15 3.55 18.56
N GLY A 7 13.58 3.56 17.30
CA GLY A 7 14.60 2.64 16.78
C GLY A 7 15.94 2.79 17.50
N HIS A 8 16.36 4.04 17.74
CA HIS A 8 17.58 4.32 18.50
C HIS A 8 17.47 3.87 19.96
N LEU A 9 16.33 4.10 20.63
CA LEU A 9 16.07 3.63 22.00
C LEU A 9 16.08 2.11 22.11
N ALA A 10 15.46 1.41 21.16
CA ALA A 10 15.44 -0.05 21.11
C ALA A 10 16.87 -0.62 20.94
N TYR A 11 17.66 -0.03 20.03
CA TYR A 11 19.05 -0.39 19.82
C TYR A 11 19.92 -0.17 21.07
N LEU A 12 19.74 0.98 21.74
CA LEU A 12 20.45 1.29 23.00
C LEU A 12 20.06 0.33 24.13
N LEU A 13 18.79 -0.07 24.23
CA LEU A 13 18.34 -1.06 25.20
C LEU A 13 18.98 -2.43 24.99
N VAL A 14 19.07 -2.89 23.74
CA VAL A 14 19.73 -4.17 23.40
C VAL A 14 21.21 -4.14 23.81
N ILE A 15 21.92 -3.05 23.51
CA ILE A 15 23.31 -2.89 23.91
C ILE A 15 23.45 -2.85 25.43
N LEU A 16 22.57 -2.14 26.14
CA LEU A 16 22.63 -2.00 27.59
C LEU A 16 22.42 -3.35 28.29
N VAL A 17 21.51 -4.18 27.77
CA VAL A 17 21.30 -5.55 28.24
C VAL A 17 22.52 -6.43 27.98
N PHE A 18 23.16 -6.31 26.81
CA PHE A 18 24.35 -7.08 26.45
C PHE A 18 25.58 -6.70 27.29
N VAL A 19 25.78 -5.39 27.51
CA VAL A 19 26.84 -4.85 28.37
C VAL A 19 26.58 -5.22 29.83
N GLY A 20 25.33 -5.13 30.29
CA GLY A 20 24.93 -5.59 31.62
C GLY A 20 25.25 -7.07 31.84
N PHE A 21 24.98 -7.92 30.84
CA PHE A 21 25.33 -9.34 30.88
C PHE A 21 26.85 -9.58 30.94
N TRP A 22 27.65 -8.82 30.18
CA TRP A 22 29.11 -8.90 30.20
C TRP A 22 29.71 -8.47 31.55
N VAL A 23 29.28 -7.32 32.06
CA VAL A 23 29.76 -6.76 33.34
C VAL A 23 29.38 -7.69 34.50
N PHE A 24 28.15 -8.20 34.51
CA PHE A 24 27.70 -9.14 35.54
C PHE A 24 28.39 -10.51 35.41
N GLY A 25 28.72 -10.94 34.19
CA GLY A 25 29.51 -12.13 33.91
C GLY A 25 30.99 -12.01 34.33
N SER A 26 31.54 -10.80 34.38
CA SER A 26 32.92 -10.52 34.78
C SER A 26 33.14 -10.51 36.30
N GLN A 27 32.07 -10.38 37.10
CA GLN A 27 32.11 -10.32 38.57
C GLN A 27 31.98 -11.70 39.24
N ARG A 28 32.65 -12.74 38.70
CA ARG A 28 32.54 -14.11 39.23
C ARG A 28 33.43 -14.34 40.45
N GLN A 29 32.85 -14.27 41.65
CA GLN A 29 33.20 -15.21 42.74
C GLN A 29 31.99 -15.68 43.58
N ARG A 30 30.79 -15.08 43.51
CA ARG A 30 29.64 -15.50 44.37
C ARG A 30 28.23 -15.34 43.75
N VAL A 31 28.10 -15.32 42.43
CA VAL A 31 26.76 -15.24 41.84
C VAL A 31 26.18 -16.66 41.74
N SER A 32 25.19 -16.95 42.58
CA SER A 32 24.45 -18.23 42.60
C SER A 32 23.97 -18.59 41.19
N LYS A 33 24.18 -19.85 40.77
CA LYS A 33 23.75 -20.37 39.47
C LYS A 33 22.26 -20.10 39.17
N SER A 34 21.42 -19.97 40.20
CA SER A 34 19.99 -19.64 40.08
C SER A 34 19.72 -18.24 39.49
N ILE A 35 20.59 -17.25 39.77
CA ILE A 35 20.46 -15.88 39.24
C ILE A 35 20.77 -15.86 37.73
N GLN A 36 21.73 -16.69 37.29
CA GLN A 36 22.07 -16.81 35.88
C GLN A 36 20.89 -17.36 35.06
N HIS A 37 20.16 -18.34 35.58
CA HIS A 37 18.99 -18.90 34.92
C HIS A 37 17.83 -17.89 34.84
N LEU A 38 17.61 -17.09 35.89
CA LEU A 38 16.60 -16.02 35.86
C LEU A 38 16.91 -14.95 34.81
N ALA A 39 18.18 -14.57 34.66
CA ALA A 39 18.59 -13.62 33.63
C ALA A 39 18.37 -14.16 32.20
N ILE A 40 18.70 -15.44 31.97
CA ILE A 40 18.47 -16.10 30.68
C ILE A 40 16.97 -16.17 30.37
N TRP A 41 16.14 -16.59 31.33
CA TRP A 41 14.70 -16.64 31.13
C TRP A 41 14.09 -15.25 30.92
N GLY A 42 14.57 -14.23 31.65
CA GLY A 42 14.14 -12.84 31.45
C GLY A 42 14.46 -12.33 30.04
N LEU A 43 15.65 -12.64 29.53
CA LEU A 43 16.05 -12.33 28.15
C LEU A 43 15.17 -13.01 27.11
N ILE A 44 14.87 -14.31 27.30
CA ILE A 44 13.99 -15.06 26.40
C ILE A 44 12.59 -14.45 26.39
N PHE A 45 12.03 -14.14 27.57
CA PHE A 45 10.70 -13.55 27.68
C PHE A 45 10.63 -12.15 27.06
N LEU A 46 11.64 -11.33 27.31
CA LEU A 46 11.74 -9.99 26.74
C LEU A 46 11.89 -10.04 25.20
N GLY A 47 12.69 -10.97 24.69
CA GLY A 47 12.80 -11.25 23.26
C GLY A 47 11.48 -11.73 22.65
N ALA A 48 10.73 -12.60 23.34
CA ALA A 48 9.43 -13.09 22.88
C ALA A 48 8.36 -11.98 22.86
N ILE A 49 8.31 -11.13 23.89
CA ILE A 49 7.40 -9.97 23.93
C ILE A 49 7.75 -8.98 22.82
N ALA A 50 9.03 -8.69 22.61
CA ALA A 50 9.47 -7.81 21.51
C ALA A 50 9.14 -8.42 20.14
N ALA A 51 9.33 -9.74 19.96
CA ALA A 51 9.01 -10.43 18.72
C ALA A 51 7.52 -10.35 18.40
N VAL A 52 6.63 -10.51 19.38
CA VAL A 52 5.17 -10.37 19.19
C VAL A 52 4.78 -8.91 18.97
N GLY A 53 5.35 -7.98 19.75
CA GLY A 53 5.01 -6.55 19.68
C GLY A 53 5.47 -5.86 18.39
N LEU A 54 6.63 -6.24 17.85
CA LEU A 54 7.12 -5.70 16.56
C LEU A 54 6.59 -6.46 15.34
N TRP A 55 5.89 -7.59 15.52
CA TRP A 55 5.47 -8.44 14.41
C TRP A 55 4.49 -7.75 13.45
N ASP A 56 3.58 -6.93 13.98
CA ASP A 56 2.57 -6.23 13.17
C ASP A 56 3.19 -5.09 12.35
N ASP A 57 4.24 -4.44 12.85
CA ASP A 57 4.91 -3.29 12.22
C ASP A 57 5.83 -3.72 11.06
N ILE A 58 6.43 -4.91 11.18
CA ILE A 58 7.24 -5.49 10.10
C ILE A 58 6.35 -5.88 8.92
N ARG A 59 5.17 -6.47 9.16
CA ARG A 59 4.24 -6.89 8.09
C ARG A 59 3.65 -5.71 7.30
N SER A 60 3.49 -4.55 7.92
CA SER A 60 2.96 -3.35 7.25
C SER A 60 4.01 -2.60 6.41
N THR A 61 5.29 -2.76 6.75
CA THR A 61 6.41 -2.08 6.08
C THR A 61 6.87 -2.81 4.80
N VAL A 62 6.69 -4.13 4.73
CA VAL A 62 6.83 -4.84 3.44
C VAL A 62 5.58 -4.55 2.63
N GLN A 63 5.64 -3.57 1.72
CA GLN A 63 4.56 -3.35 0.75
C GLN A 63 4.20 -4.72 0.17
N PRO A 64 2.94 -5.17 0.28
CA PRO A 64 2.57 -6.40 -0.37
C PRO A 64 2.80 -6.17 -1.85
N VAL A 65 3.83 -6.81 -2.39
CA VAL A 65 3.98 -6.97 -3.83
C VAL A 65 2.62 -7.44 -4.29
N GLN A 66 2.06 -6.74 -5.27
CA GLN A 66 0.81 -7.14 -5.90
C GLN A 66 1.01 -8.56 -6.41
N THR A 67 0.71 -9.55 -5.58
CA THR A 67 0.73 -10.95 -5.96
C THR A 67 -0.52 -11.13 -6.78
N VAL A 68 -0.42 -10.80 -8.06
CA VAL A 68 -1.30 -11.36 -9.07
C VAL A 68 -1.04 -12.85 -8.98
N MET A 69 -1.77 -13.55 -8.10
CA MET A 69 -1.80 -15.00 -8.13
C MET A 69 -2.29 -15.32 -9.54
N GLN A 70 -1.37 -15.86 -10.33
CA GLN A 70 -1.47 -16.00 -11.77
C GLN A 70 -2.42 -17.15 -12.12
N ASP A 71 -3.65 -17.07 -11.64
CA ASP A 71 -4.79 -17.56 -12.40
C ASP A 71 -4.94 -16.55 -13.54
N GLU A 72 -4.82 -17.00 -14.79
CA GLU A 72 -4.84 -16.14 -15.99
C GLU A 72 -6.05 -15.19 -16.04
N ASN A 73 -7.08 -15.50 -15.24
CA ASN A 73 -8.37 -14.84 -15.21
C ASN A 73 -8.72 -14.12 -13.88
N ARG A 74 -7.76 -13.95 -12.94
CA ARG A 74 -8.03 -13.36 -11.61
C ARG A 74 -6.96 -12.37 -11.16
N ILE A 75 -7.39 -11.29 -10.52
CA ILE A 75 -6.51 -10.34 -9.83
C ILE A 75 -6.92 -10.28 -8.36
N GLU A 76 -5.93 -10.38 -7.47
CA GLU A 76 -6.10 -10.14 -6.04
C GLU A 76 -5.35 -8.88 -5.62
N LEU A 77 -6.05 -7.96 -4.96
CA LEU A 77 -5.47 -6.78 -4.34
C LEU A 77 -5.64 -6.87 -2.82
N PRO A 78 -4.55 -6.83 -2.04
CA PRO A 78 -4.65 -6.72 -0.59
C PRO A 78 -5.13 -5.31 -0.21
N ARG A 79 -5.85 -5.22 0.90
CA ARG A 79 -6.21 -3.94 1.51
C ARG A 79 -4.93 -3.29 2.07
N ALA A 80 -4.69 -2.04 1.69
CA ALA A 80 -3.57 -1.27 2.22
C ALA A 80 -3.87 -0.77 3.65
N PRO A 81 -2.84 -0.34 4.42
CA PRO A 81 -3.01 0.17 5.79
C PRO A 81 -3.95 1.39 5.89
N ASP A 82 -4.11 2.16 4.81
CA ASP A 82 -5.05 3.28 4.71
C ASP A 82 -6.52 2.84 4.55
N GLY A 83 -6.77 1.52 4.48
CA GLY A 83 -8.11 0.94 4.33
C GLY A 83 -8.60 0.82 2.88
N HIS A 84 -7.87 1.38 1.91
CA HIS A 84 -8.22 1.35 0.50
C HIS A 84 -7.57 0.18 -0.24
N PHE A 85 -8.16 -0.21 -1.37
CA PHE A 85 -7.50 -1.12 -2.31
C PHE A 85 -6.78 -0.29 -3.36
N HIS A 86 -5.50 -0.59 -3.58
CA HIS A 86 -4.70 0.08 -4.59
C HIS A 86 -4.37 -0.89 -5.72
N ALA A 87 -4.55 -0.44 -6.95
CA ALA A 87 -4.25 -1.18 -8.16
C ALA A 87 -3.15 -0.46 -8.95
N THR A 88 -2.11 -1.17 -9.37
CA THR A 88 -1.13 -0.61 -10.30
C THR A 88 -1.45 -1.10 -11.71
N LEU A 89 -1.74 -0.16 -12.60
CA LEU A 89 -2.05 -0.41 -14.00
C LEU A 89 -0.97 0.21 -14.88
N VAL A 90 -0.71 -0.40 -16.04
CA VAL A 90 0.15 0.21 -17.06
C VAL A 90 -0.75 0.92 -18.07
N ILE A 91 -0.65 2.24 -18.12
CA ILE A 91 -1.43 3.12 -19.00
C ILE A 91 -0.49 3.65 -20.07
N ASN A 92 -0.74 3.35 -21.34
CA ASN A 92 0.11 3.77 -22.46
C ASN A 92 1.61 3.48 -22.23
N GLY A 93 1.92 2.32 -21.62
CA GLY A 93 3.29 1.90 -21.29
C GLY A 93 3.85 2.43 -19.97
N GLN A 94 3.09 3.22 -19.19
CA GLN A 94 3.53 3.86 -17.97
C GLN A 94 2.78 3.34 -16.75
N SER A 95 3.50 2.99 -15.68
CA SER A 95 2.89 2.50 -14.44
C SER A 95 2.20 3.64 -13.68
N VAL A 96 0.90 3.49 -13.46
CA VAL A 96 0.05 4.43 -12.73
C VAL A 96 -0.66 3.68 -11.60
N LYS A 97 -0.63 4.27 -10.41
CA LYS A 97 -1.29 3.74 -9.23
C LYS A 97 -2.69 4.34 -9.10
N PHE A 98 -3.68 3.49 -8.93
CA PHE A 98 -5.07 3.86 -8.74
C PHE A 98 -5.59 3.39 -7.39
N ILE A 99 -6.49 4.17 -6.80
CA ILE A 99 -7.34 3.74 -5.70
C ILE A 99 -8.61 3.12 -6.31
N VAL A 100 -8.99 1.92 -5.89
CA VAL A 100 -10.26 1.32 -6.31
C VAL A 100 -11.41 2.03 -5.63
N ASP A 101 -12.29 2.64 -6.42
CA ASP A 101 -13.41 3.43 -5.94
C ASP A 101 -14.70 3.04 -6.67
N THR A 102 -15.53 2.21 -6.04
CA THR A 102 -16.84 1.80 -6.59
C THR A 102 -17.87 2.93 -6.58
N GLY A 103 -17.59 4.05 -5.90
CA GLY A 103 -18.42 5.26 -5.92
C GLY A 103 -18.13 6.17 -7.12
N ALA A 104 -16.97 6.03 -7.75
CA ALA A 104 -16.63 6.75 -8.98
C ALA A 104 -17.28 6.07 -10.20
N SER A 105 -18.03 6.82 -10.99
CA SER A 105 -18.61 6.29 -12.24
C SER A 105 -17.54 6.03 -13.30
N ASP A 106 -16.60 6.96 -13.45
CA ASP A 106 -15.55 6.90 -14.47
C ASP A 106 -14.19 6.48 -13.87
N MET A 107 -13.31 5.93 -14.71
CA MET A 107 -11.87 5.90 -14.40
C MET A 107 -11.37 7.35 -14.45
N VAL A 108 -10.78 7.83 -13.35
CA VAL A 108 -10.36 9.23 -13.22
C VAL A 108 -8.85 9.30 -13.02
N LEU A 109 -8.17 10.05 -13.88
CA LEU A 109 -6.76 10.37 -13.75
C LEU A 109 -6.59 11.72 -13.03
N SER A 110 -5.63 11.77 -12.11
CA SER A 110 -5.08 13.05 -11.67
C SER A 110 -4.36 13.73 -12.85
N LYS A 111 -4.18 15.06 -12.81
CA LYS A 111 -3.38 15.76 -13.85
C LYS A 111 -1.97 15.18 -13.95
N GLN A 112 -1.35 14.92 -12.80
CA GLN A 112 0.00 14.36 -12.72
C GLN A 112 0.08 12.98 -13.39
N ASP A 113 -0.88 12.11 -13.13
CA ASP A 113 -0.91 10.77 -13.72
C ASP A 113 -1.31 10.80 -15.19
N ALA A 114 -2.15 11.75 -15.61
CA ALA A 114 -2.45 11.99 -17.02
C ALA A 114 -1.18 12.39 -17.80
N THR A 115 -0.38 13.32 -17.27
CA THR A 115 0.93 13.66 -17.83
C THR A 115 1.85 12.46 -17.88
N ARG A 116 1.91 11.67 -16.80
CA ARG A 116 2.71 10.44 -16.77
C ARG A 116 2.26 9.44 -17.84
N ALA A 117 0.97 9.33 -18.09
CA ALA A 117 0.38 8.46 -19.12
C ALA A 117 0.53 9.01 -20.57
N GLY A 118 1.27 10.11 -20.76
CA GLY A 118 1.52 10.71 -22.08
C GLY A 118 0.40 11.62 -22.59
N LEU A 119 -0.55 12.00 -21.73
CA LEU A 119 -1.57 12.99 -22.06
C LEU A 119 -1.05 14.40 -21.76
N ASP A 120 -1.59 15.40 -22.46
CA ASP A 120 -1.30 16.81 -22.21
C ASP A 120 -2.50 17.47 -21.51
N PRO A 121 -2.59 17.41 -20.16
CA PRO A 121 -3.76 17.88 -19.44
C PRO A 121 -4.02 19.38 -19.62
N ASP A 122 -3.01 20.20 -19.87
CA ASP A 122 -3.18 21.65 -20.00
C ASP A 122 -3.91 22.04 -21.30
N ASN A 123 -3.86 21.18 -22.31
CA ASN A 123 -4.53 21.38 -23.59
C ASN A 123 -5.82 20.54 -23.74
N LEU A 124 -6.28 19.86 -22.69
CA LEU A 124 -7.51 19.07 -22.74
C LEU A 124 -8.79 19.94 -22.63
N PRO A 125 -9.87 19.59 -23.35
CA PRO A 125 -11.15 20.27 -23.23
C PRO A 125 -11.91 19.86 -21.96
N TYR A 126 -11.81 20.68 -20.91
CA TYR A 126 -12.52 20.49 -19.64
C TYR A 126 -13.99 20.91 -19.69
N PHE A 127 -14.78 20.22 -20.52
CA PHE A 127 -16.23 20.47 -20.68
C PHE A 127 -17.09 19.61 -19.76
N GLY A 128 -16.55 18.51 -19.24
CA GLY A 128 -17.22 17.65 -18.27
C GLY A 128 -17.29 18.26 -16.88
N ARG A 129 -18.17 17.73 -16.05
CA ARG A 129 -18.31 18.10 -14.64
C ARG A 129 -18.51 16.86 -13.80
N ALA A 130 -17.89 16.82 -12.63
CA ALA A 130 -18.07 15.77 -11.64
C ALA A 130 -18.38 16.38 -10.28
N MET A 131 -19.31 15.75 -9.55
CA MET A 131 -19.57 16.10 -8.15
C MET A 131 -18.64 15.29 -7.27
N THR A 132 -17.80 15.99 -6.52
CA THR A 132 -16.88 15.40 -5.54
C THR A 132 -17.26 15.83 -4.13
N ALA A 133 -16.62 15.25 -3.12
CA ALA A 133 -16.79 15.67 -1.73
C ALA A 133 -16.43 17.16 -1.51
N ASN A 134 -15.53 17.72 -2.32
CA ASN A 134 -15.10 19.11 -2.24
C ASN A 134 -15.93 20.04 -3.14
N GLY A 135 -17.01 19.53 -3.74
CA GLY A 135 -17.88 20.27 -4.66
C GLY A 135 -17.71 19.86 -6.13
N GLU A 136 -18.28 20.67 -7.01
CA GLU A 136 -18.25 20.45 -8.45
C GLU A 136 -16.84 20.76 -9.00
N VAL A 137 -16.29 19.84 -9.77
CA VAL A 137 -15.01 20.02 -10.48
C VAL A 137 -15.19 19.81 -11.97
N LYS A 138 -14.40 20.51 -12.79
CA LYS A 138 -14.37 20.27 -14.23
C LYS A 138 -13.59 19.00 -14.54
N THR A 139 -14.01 18.27 -15.57
CA THR A 139 -13.34 17.06 -16.04
C THR A 139 -13.16 17.11 -17.55
N ALA A 140 -12.08 16.50 -18.04
CA ALA A 140 -11.84 16.32 -19.46
C ALA A 140 -11.95 14.84 -19.82
N PHE A 141 -12.81 14.48 -20.76
CA PHE A 141 -12.94 13.10 -21.23
C PHE A 141 -11.79 12.75 -22.18
N VAL A 142 -11.18 11.59 -21.95
CA VAL A 142 -10.05 11.09 -22.74
C VAL A 142 -10.24 9.61 -23.07
N ARG A 143 -9.48 9.14 -24.07
CA ARG A 143 -9.34 7.73 -24.38
C ARG A 143 -7.90 7.30 -24.14
N LEU A 144 -7.74 6.23 -23.38
CA LEU A 144 -6.46 5.59 -23.12
C LEU A 144 -6.26 4.51 -24.18
N ASP A 145 -5.15 4.57 -24.90
CA ASP A 145 -4.87 3.67 -26.03
C ASP A 145 -4.72 2.23 -25.54
N GLU A 146 -4.00 2.06 -24.43
CA GLU A 146 -3.78 0.77 -23.81
C GLU A 146 -3.80 0.90 -22.28
N VAL A 147 -4.57 0.02 -21.64
CA VAL A 147 -4.64 -0.16 -20.19
C VAL A 147 -4.35 -1.62 -19.90
N ARG A 148 -3.25 -1.89 -19.21
CA ARG A 148 -2.91 -3.24 -18.75
C ARG A 148 -3.06 -3.36 -17.26
N PHE A 149 -3.70 -4.45 -16.85
CA PHE A 149 -3.85 -4.80 -15.45
C PHE A 149 -3.60 -6.29 -15.25
N GLY A 150 -2.46 -6.64 -14.65
CA GLY A 150 -2.01 -8.03 -14.60
C GLY A 150 -1.78 -8.60 -16.01
N SER A 151 -2.44 -9.71 -16.31
CA SER A 151 -2.46 -10.35 -17.64
C SER A 151 -3.40 -9.69 -18.64
N PHE A 152 -4.33 -8.84 -18.17
CA PHE A 152 -5.34 -8.23 -19.03
C PHE A 152 -4.81 -7.01 -19.76
N THR A 153 -5.19 -6.88 -21.02
CA THR A 153 -4.91 -5.71 -21.86
C THR A 153 -6.22 -5.24 -22.47
N ASP A 154 -6.63 -4.03 -22.13
CA ASP A 154 -7.78 -3.34 -22.70
C ASP A 154 -7.31 -2.18 -23.58
N ARG A 155 -7.98 -1.96 -24.70
CA ARG A 155 -7.68 -0.85 -25.62
C ARG A 155 -8.83 0.14 -25.69
N ASN A 156 -8.52 1.39 -26.03
CA ASN A 156 -9.51 2.46 -26.20
C ASN A 156 -10.43 2.62 -24.96
N VAL A 157 -9.82 2.63 -23.77
CA VAL A 157 -10.53 2.72 -22.49
C VAL A 157 -10.95 4.16 -22.25
N ALA A 158 -12.23 4.36 -21.93
CA ALA A 158 -12.73 5.67 -21.54
C ALA A 158 -12.24 6.03 -20.14
N ALA A 159 -11.74 7.25 -19.99
CA ALA A 159 -11.35 7.83 -18.72
C ALA A 159 -11.67 9.32 -18.71
N SER A 160 -11.56 9.95 -17.54
CA SER A 160 -11.60 11.40 -17.41
C SER A 160 -10.37 11.89 -16.65
N VAL A 161 -9.93 13.12 -16.95
CA VAL A 161 -8.89 13.82 -16.20
C VAL A 161 -9.56 14.84 -15.29
N ASN A 162 -9.26 14.81 -14.00
CA ASN A 162 -9.79 15.77 -13.04
C ASN A 162 -9.10 17.14 -13.21
N GLY A 163 -9.89 18.21 -13.27
CA GLY A 163 -9.40 19.58 -13.41
C GLY A 163 -9.01 20.25 -12.09
N GLY A 164 -9.45 19.70 -10.95
CA GLY A 164 -9.12 20.17 -9.61
C GLY A 164 -8.02 19.38 -8.92
N GLU A 165 -7.80 19.68 -7.63
CA GLU A 165 -6.84 18.99 -6.78
C GLU A 165 -7.32 17.58 -6.43
N MET A 166 -6.46 16.58 -6.65
CA MET A 166 -6.75 15.17 -6.42
C MET A 166 -5.45 14.43 -6.06
N SER A 167 -5.45 13.73 -4.92
CA SER A 167 -4.24 13.11 -4.35
C SER A 167 -3.78 11.83 -5.05
N GLY A 168 -4.61 11.24 -5.90
CA GLY A 168 -4.27 10.05 -6.69
C GLY A 168 -5.42 9.64 -7.60
N SER A 169 -5.11 8.87 -8.65
CA SER A 169 -6.08 8.42 -9.65
C SER A 169 -7.11 7.41 -9.08
N LEU A 170 -8.33 7.41 -9.60
CA LEU A 170 -9.44 6.55 -9.16
C LEU A 170 -9.81 5.52 -10.22
N LEU A 171 -9.90 4.25 -9.83
CA LEU A 171 -10.39 3.16 -10.65
C LEU A 171 -11.89 3.00 -10.42
N GLY A 172 -12.69 3.71 -11.23
CA GLY A 172 -14.14 3.70 -11.13
C GLY A 172 -14.83 2.55 -11.88
N MET A 173 -16.16 2.54 -11.77
CA MET A 173 -17.03 1.48 -12.26
C MET A 173 -16.98 1.29 -13.78
N SER A 174 -16.75 2.33 -14.58
CA SER A 174 -16.57 2.23 -16.03
C SER A 174 -15.46 1.27 -16.47
N TYR A 175 -14.43 1.10 -15.63
CA TYR A 175 -13.39 0.09 -15.85
C TYR A 175 -13.66 -1.20 -15.09
N LEU A 176 -14.10 -1.11 -13.83
CA LEU A 176 -14.37 -2.29 -13.00
C LEU A 176 -15.46 -3.20 -13.58
N ASN A 177 -16.45 -2.65 -14.30
CA ASN A 177 -17.51 -3.42 -14.97
C ASN A 177 -17.00 -4.31 -16.13
N ARG A 178 -15.71 -4.22 -16.49
CA ARG A 178 -15.08 -5.14 -17.46
C ARG A 178 -14.77 -6.51 -16.87
N PHE A 179 -14.82 -6.62 -15.54
CA PHE A 179 -14.68 -7.87 -14.82
C PHE A 179 -16.07 -8.48 -14.60
N ALA A 180 -16.19 -9.79 -14.84
CA ALA A 180 -17.42 -10.53 -14.60
C ALA A 180 -17.80 -10.56 -13.10
N GLN A 181 -16.82 -10.51 -12.21
CA GLN A 181 -17.04 -10.55 -10.77
C GLN A 181 -16.07 -9.64 -10.02
N ILE A 182 -16.63 -8.88 -9.06
CA ILE A 182 -15.91 -8.08 -8.08
C ILE A 182 -16.29 -8.61 -6.70
N THR A 183 -15.33 -9.10 -5.93
CA THR A 183 -15.56 -9.67 -4.60
C THR A 183 -14.64 -9.06 -3.57
N ILE A 184 -15.21 -8.51 -2.50
CA ILE A 184 -14.46 -8.05 -1.33
C ILE A 184 -14.63 -9.10 -0.24
N ALA A 185 -13.54 -9.79 0.09
CA ALA A 185 -13.51 -10.84 1.12
C ALA A 185 -12.45 -10.50 2.16
N GLY A 186 -12.88 -10.03 3.34
CA GLY A 186 -11.99 -9.58 4.41
C GLY A 186 -11.07 -8.43 3.96
N ASN A 187 -9.77 -8.72 3.91
CA ASN A 187 -8.71 -7.78 3.55
C ASN A 187 -8.22 -7.95 2.10
N LYS A 188 -9.05 -8.54 1.23
CA LYS A 188 -8.73 -8.70 -0.19
C LYS A 188 -9.89 -8.25 -1.08
N LEU A 189 -9.53 -7.62 -2.19
CA LEU A 189 -10.39 -7.40 -3.35
C LEU A 189 -9.98 -8.40 -4.43
N ILE A 190 -10.95 -9.13 -4.96
CA ILE A 190 -10.77 -10.12 -6.01
C ILE A 190 -11.56 -9.65 -7.23
N LEU A 191 -10.88 -9.56 -8.36
CA LEU A 191 -11.46 -9.24 -9.66
C LEU A 191 -11.29 -10.45 -10.58
N THR A 192 -12.38 -10.95 -11.14
CA THR A 192 -12.38 -12.10 -12.06
C THR A 192 -13.01 -11.67 -13.36
N ARG A 193 -12.35 -12.00 -14.48
CA ARG A 193 -12.84 -11.63 -15.81
C ARG A 193 -13.77 -12.67 -16.42
#